data_AF-A0A023FDM0-F1
#
_entry.id   AF-A0A023FDM0-F1
#
_cell.length_a   1.000
_cell.length_b   1.000
_cell.length_c   1.000
_cell.angle_alpha   90.00
_cell.angle_beta   90.00
_cell.angle_gamma   90.00
#
_symmetry.space_group_name_H-M   'P 1'
#
loop_
_entity.id
_entity.type
_entity.pdbx_description
1 polymer ?
#
loop_
_entity_poly.entity_id
_entity_poly.type
_entity_poly.pdbx_seq_one_letter_code
_entity_poly.pdbx_strand_id
1 'polypeptide(L)'
;PLGRRRPRTHSAPNDERRSAVKETFDVLLEMSQLLNTGLDAHSLALCVRLCENGANPEALASLIKELRAKSPSNVTNWSLRPEHAER
;
A
#
# COMPACT_ATOMS: atom_id res chain seq x y z
N PRO A 1 -2.72 47.58 -24.42
CA PRO A 1 -3.46 46.55 -23.66
C PRO A 1 -3.62 45.26 -24.47
N LEU A 2 -2.61 44.37 -24.42
CA LEU A 2 -2.68 43.05 -25.05
C LEU A 2 -2.69 42.00 -23.96
N GLY A 3 -3.90 41.58 -23.59
CA GLY A 3 -4.13 40.51 -22.63
C GLY A 3 -3.59 39.19 -23.16
N ARG A 4 -2.43 38.77 -22.65
CA ARG A 4 -1.90 37.42 -22.82
C ARG A 4 -2.90 36.44 -22.19
N ARG A 5 -3.75 35.83 -23.01
CA ARG A 5 -4.59 34.70 -22.61
C ARG A 5 -3.66 33.57 -22.15
N ARG A 6 -3.72 33.23 -20.86
CA ARG A 6 -3.02 32.07 -20.31
C ARG A 6 -3.56 30.80 -20.99
N PRO A 7 -2.69 29.82 -21.33
CA PRO A 7 -3.17 28.54 -21.82
C PRO A 7 -3.96 27.85 -20.70
N ARG A 8 -5.14 27.32 -21.02
CA ARG A 8 -5.80 26.34 -20.16
C ARG A 8 -4.97 25.06 -20.24
N THR A 9 -4.22 24.76 -19.19
CA THR A 9 -3.54 23.47 -19.07
C THR A 9 -4.63 22.42 -18.83
N HIS A 10 -5.01 21.69 -19.89
CA HIS A 10 -5.67 20.41 -19.70
C HIS A 10 -4.62 19.49 -19.11
N SER A 11 -4.77 19.13 -17.83
CA SER A 11 -3.91 18.14 -17.19
C SER A 11 -3.92 16.87 -18.03
N ALA A 12 -2.76 16.25 -18.21
CA ALA A 12 -2.67 15.02 -18.98
C ALA A 12 -3.56 13.96 -18.30
N PRO A 13 -4.25 13.07 -19.05
CA PRO A 13 -5.15 12.06 -18.49
C PRO A 13 -4.46 11.14 -17.46
N ASN A 14 -3.14 11.00 -17.53
CA ASN A 14 -2.35 10.29 -16.53
C ASN A 14 -2.32 10.97 -15.15
N ASP A 15 -2.39 12.29 -15.09
CA ASP A 15 -2.40 13.02 -13.83
C ASP A 15 -3.74 12.87 -13.10
N GLU A 16 -4.85 12.86 -13.84
CA GLU A 16 -6.18 12.60 -13.28
C GLU A 16 -6.25 11.18 -12.70
N ARG A 17 -5.76 10.17 -13.44
CA ARG A 17 -5.70 8.79 -12.95
C ARG A 17 -4.84 8.67 -11.70
N ARG A 18 -3.67 9.31 -11.67
CA ARG A 18 -2.77 9.33 -10.51
C ARG A 18 -3.37 10.06 -9.31
N SER A 19 -4.19 11.08 -9.55
CA SER A 19 -4.92 11.79 -8.50
C SER A 19 -6.01 10.90 -7.91
N ALA A 20 -6.82 10.25 -8.75
CA ALA A 20 -7.89 9.36 -8.32
C ALA A 20 -7.37 8.16 -7.51
N VAL A 21 -6.22 7.58 -7.89
CA VAL A 21 -5.59 6.49 -7.13
C VAL A 21 -5.13 6.97 -5.75
N LYS A 22 -4.56 8.17 -5.64
CA LYS A 22 -4.16 8.74 -4.35
C LYS A 22 -5.37 8.97 -3.46
N GLU A 23 -6.40 9.62 -3.98
CA GLU A 23 -7.63 9.90 -3.24
C GLU A 23 -8.31 8.62 -2.76
N THR A 24 -8.36 7.59 -3.60
CA THR A 24 -8.89 6.28 -3.22
C THR A 24 -8.06 5.66 -2.08
N PHE A 25 -6.73 5.75 -2.18
CA PHE A 25 -5.83 5.23 -1.16
C PHE A 25 -5.94 5.98 0.17
N ASP A 26 -6.10 7.31 0.12
CA ASP A 26 -6.27 8.14 1.30
C ASP A 26 -7.56 7.78 2.05
N VAL A 27 -8.66 7.54 1.34
CA VAL A 27 -9.91 7.04 1.93
C VAL A 27 -9.70 5.67 2.58
N LEU A 28 -9.00 4.74 1.92
CA LEU A 28 -8.70 3.43 2.50
C LEU A 28 -7.86 3.54 3.77
N LEU A 29 -6.89 4.46 3.80
CA LEU A 29 -6.05 4.71 4.96
C LEU A 29 -6.87 5.28 6.12
N GLU A 30 -7.76 6.24 5.85
CA GLU A 30 -8.68 6.78 6.86
C GLU A 30 -9.58 5.69 7.44
N MET A 31 -10.20 4.86 6.58
CA MET A 31 -11.00 3.72 7.03
C MET A 31 -10.18 2.76 7.92
N SER A 32 -8.93 2.50 7.55
CA SER A 32 -8.05 1.60 8.31
C SER A 32 -7.70 2.14 9.72
N GLN A 33 -7.62 3.47 9.86
CA GLN A 33 -7.38 4.17 11.13
C GLN A 33 -8.64 4.17 11.99
N LEU A 34 -9.80 4.47 11.40
CA LEU A 34 -11.10 4.44 12.10
C LEU A 34 -11.40 3.04 12.65
N LEU A 35 -11.08 1.99 11.90
CA LEU A 35 -11.22 0.60 12.32
C LEU A 35 -10.07 0.11 13.22
N ASN A 36 -9.11 0.98 13.53
CA ASN A 36 -7.94 0.70 14.35
C ASN A 36 -7.22 -0.60 13.96
N THR A 37 -7.06 -0.84 12.65
CA THR A 37 -6.39 -2.03 12.11
C THR A 37 -4.90 -2.07 12.44
N GLY A 38 -4.32 -0.93 12.81
CA GLY A 38 -2.91 -0.76 13.11
C GLY A 38 -2.00 -0.90 11.88
N LEU A 39 -2.53 -0.83 10.66
CA LEU A 39 -1.74 -0.81 9.43
C LEU A 39 -1.22 0.60 9.15
N ASP A 40 0.08 0.74 8.95
CA ASP A 40 0.68 1.96 8.41
C ASP A 40 0.46 2.06 6.90
N ALA A 41 0.67 3.24 6.32
CA ALA A 41 0.44 3.49 4.90
C ALA A 41 1.22 2.55 3.97
N HIS A 42 2.44 2.16 4.33
CA HIS A 42 3.23 1.25 3.50
C HIS A 42 2.67 -0.18 3.56
N SER A 43 2.35 -0.67 4.76
CA SER A 43 1.73 -1.98 4.95
C SER A 43 0.37 -2.09 4.26
N LEU A 44 -0.47 -1.04 4.33
CA LEU A 44 -1.76 -1.00 3.66
C LEU A 44 -1.60 -1.03 2.13
N ALA A 45 -0.66 -0.25 1.58
CA ALA A 45 -0.38 -0.24 0.14
C ALA A 45 0.08 -1.62 -0.36
N LEU A 46 0.88 -2.34 0.44
CA LEU A 46 1.25 -3.71 0.12
C LEU A 46 0.03 -4.65 0.13
N CYS A 47 -0.86 -4.52 1.11
CA CYS A 47 -2.08 -5.32 1.17
C CYS A 47 -2.97 -5.09 -0.05
N VAL A 48 -3.18 -3.83 -0.44
CA VAL A 48 -3.94 -3.47 -1.65
C VAL A 48 -3.33 -4.15 -2.88
N ARG A 49 -2.02 -4.04 -3.08
CA ARG A 49 -1.33 -4.70 -4.21
C ARG A 49 -1.47 -6.22 -4.18
N LEU A 50 -1.39 -6.85 -3.01
CA LEU A 50 -1.56 -8.30 -2.89
C LEU A 50 -2.99 -8.71 -3.27
N CYS A 51 -3.99 -7.97 -2.80
CA CYS A 51 -5.39 -8.19 -3.18
C CYS A 51 -5.62 -7.98 -4.69
N GLU A 52 -5.03 -6.93 -5.29
CA GLU A 52 -5.08 -6.68 -6.74
C GLU A 52 -4.46 -7.82 -7.56
N ASN A 53 -3.47 -8.53 -7.00
CA ASN A 53 -2.86 -9.72 -7.61
C ASN A 53 -3.64 -11.02 -7.31
N GLY A 54 -4.82 -10.94 -6.70
CA GLY A 54 -5.68 -12.09 -6.43
C GLY A 54 -5.45 -12.78 -5.09
N ALA A 55 -4.71 -12.17 -4.17
CA ALA A 55 -4.62 -12.69 -2.81
C ALA A 55 -5.99 -12.61 -2.11
N ASN A 56 -6.34 -13.66 -1.37
CA ASN A 56 -7.55 -13.68 -0.54
C ASN A 56 -7.37 -12.71 0.66
N PRO A 57 -8.27 -11.73 0.84
CA PRO A 57 -8.15 -10.72 1.89
C PRO A 57 -8.31 -11.29 3.30
N GLU A 58 -9.18 -12.30 3.49
CA GLU A 58 -9.36 -12.97 4.78
C GLU A 58 -8.10 -13.73 5.22
N ALA A 59 -7.48 -14.48 4.29
CA ALA A 59 -6.24 -15.20 4.55
C ALA A 59 -5.07 -14.24 4.84
N LEU A 60 -4.98 -13.14 4.09
CA LEU A 60 -3.99 -12.09 4.30
C LEU A 60 -4.14 -11.44 5.68
N ALA A 61 -5.37 -11.16 6.11
CA ALA A 61 -5.63 -10.59 7.43
C ALA A 61 -5.19 -11.53 8.57
N SER A 62 -5.42 -12.84 8.44
CA SER A 62 -4.95 -13.84 9.42
C SER A 62 -3.43 -13.87 9.49
N LEU A 63 -2.75 -13.91 8.34
CA LEU A 63 -1.28 -13.89 8.29
C LEU A 63 -0.69 -12.62 8.93
N ILE A 64 -1.26 -11.44 8.66
CA ILE A 64 -0.81 -10.17 9.26
C ILE A 64 -0.94 -10.19 10.78
N LYS A 65 -2.05 -10.73 11.30
CA LYS A 65 -2.27 -10.88 12.75
C LYS A 65 -1.24 -11.81 13.36
N GLU A 66 -1.00 -12.97 12.74
CA GLU A 66 0.00 -13.94 13.19
C GLU A 66 1.41 -13.36 13.19
N LEU A 67 1.81 -12.67 12.12
CA LEU A 67 3.13 -12.04 12.01
C LEU A 67 3.35 -11.00 13.10
N ARG A 68 2.35 -10.14 13.39
CA ARG A 68 2.44 -9.14 14.46
C ARG A 68 2.49 -9.76 15.85
N ALA A 69 1.71 -10.82 16.08
CA ALA A 69 1.72 -11.54 17.37
C ALA A 69 3.08 -12.20 17.64
N LYS A 70 3.75 -12.70 16.60
CA LYS A 70 5.03 -13.41 16.70
C LYS A 70 6.25 -12.49 16.63
N SER A 71 6.08 -11.26 16.17
CA SER A 71 7.18 -10.35 15.81
C SER A 71 6.89 -8.91 16.28
N PRO A 72 7.01 -8.59 17.58
CA PRO A 72 7.00 -7.19 18.00
C PRO A 72 8.22 -6.41 17.48
N SER A 73 9.29 -7.09 17.01
CA SER A 73 10.58 -6.47 16.71
C SER A 73 11.50 -7.28 15.77
N ASN A 74 11.03 -7.74 14.61
CA ASN A 74 11.95 -8.11 13.52
C ASN A 74 11.28 -8.18 12.14
N VAL A 75 11.28 -7.06 11.41
CA VAL A 75 11.01 -7.03 9.97
C VAL A 75 12.33 -6.97 9.19
N THR A 76 13.24 -7.91 9.40
CA THR A 76 14.40 -8.08 8.48
C THR A 76 14.85 -9.52 8.26
N ASN A 77 14.28 -10.54 8.91
CA ASN A 77 14.80 -11.89 8.74
C ASN A 77 14.14 -12.69 7.60
N TRP A 78 14.15 -12.14 6.38
CA TRP A 78 13.91 -12.92 5.15
C TRP A 78 15.22 -13.39 4.50
N SER A 79 16.36 -13.23 5.18
CA SER A 79 17.69 -13.62 4.67
C SER A 79 18.36 -14.79 5.41
N LEU A 80 17.75 -15.41 6.43
CA LEU A 80 18.23 -16.70 6.97
C LEU A 80 17.46 -17.89 6.38
N ARG A 81 17.52 -18.08 5.06
CA ARG A 81 17.41 -19.43 4.50
C ARG A 81 18.83 -19.97 4.31
N PRO A 82 19.34 -20.85 5.20
CA PRO A 82 20.58 -21.57 4.94
C PRO A 82 20.28 -22.69 3.94
N GLU A 83 20.18 -22.38 2.65
CA GLU A 83 20.09 -23.41 1.59
C GLU A 83 21.46 -23.86 1.05
N HIS A 84 22.57 -23.47 1.67
CA HIS A 84 23.91 -23.92 1.30
C HIS A 84 24.80 -24.30 2.50
N ALA A 85 24.22 -24.91 3.53
CA ALA A 85 24.98 -25.48 4.65
C ALA A 85 24.72 -26.98 4.78
N GLU A 86 24.81 -27.73 3.69
CA GLU A 86 24.95 -29.19 3.78
C GLU A 86 25.70 -29.74 2.56
N ARG A 87 26.99 -30.04 2.78
CA ARG A 87 27.90 -30.98 2.07
C ARG A 87 28.11 -30.88 0.56
#